data_AF-A0A7R9PB63-F1
#
_entry.id   AF-A0A7R9PB63-F1
#
_cell.length_a   1.000
_cell.length_b   1.000
_cell.length_c   1.000
_cell.angle_alpha   90.00
_cell.angle_beta   90.00
_cell.angle_gamma   90.00
#
_symmetry.space_group_name_H-M   'P 1'
#
loop_
_entity.id
_entity.type
_entity.pdbx_description
1 polymer ?
#
loop_
_entity_poly.entity_id
_entity_poly.type
_entity_poly.pdbx_seq_one_letter_code
_entity_poly.pdbx_strand_id
1 'polypeptide(L)'
;MMAVNSVSAVLLCLLAVTCANTSQDWWRTSVIYQVYPRSFKDTDGDGIGDLKGIEEKLDYLKDIGVNGVWLSPIFRSPMADFGYDIANFTDIDPIFGTMDDFDDLIKKADTLGYPKNFILSPAILAATPPAPSLRSAAQSCPAGTSRRCPDQLSPLHGYVGLQRPSHFPGATLWRCPNKIIRALSVPEGLRIILDFVPNHSSDEHEWFKKSIKKIDPFTDYYIWHDGKVNNVSGERIPPNNWLSVFRGPAWEWNVERGQYYYHQFAVKQPDLNFRNPQLVDEMKVI
;
A
#
# COMPACT_ATOMS: atom_id res chain seq x y z
N MET A 1 -30.04 -25.82 44.14
CA MET A 1 -28.66 -25.52 44.57
C MET A 1 -27.70 -26.34 43.74
N MET A 2 -27.06 -25.74 42.74
CA MET A 2 -25.77 -26.21 42.24
C MET A 2 -24.93 -24.96 42.06
N ALA A 3 -23.96 -24.78 42.93
CA ALA A 3 -22.98 -23.72 42.83
C ALA A 3 -22.16 -23.98 41.56
N VAL A 4 -22.25 -23.07 40.59
CA VAL A 4 -21.30 -23.05 39.49
C VAL A 4 -19.96 -22.72 40.12
N ASN A 5 -19.10 -23.72 40.28
CA ASN A 5 -17.81 -23.57 40.95
C ASN A 5 -17.01 -22.43 40.30
N SER A 6 -16.53 -21.51 41.14
CA SER A 6 -15.76 -20.32 40.76
C SER A 6 -14.55 -20.60 39.87
N VAL A 7 -14.04 -21.84 39.89
CA VAL A 7 -12.95 -22.33 39.03
C VAL A 7 -13.38 -22.44 37.56
N SER A 8 -14.62 -22.86 37.27
CA SER A 8 -15.12 -22.99 35.89
C SER A 8 -15.36 -21.63 35.23
N ALA A 9 -15.78 -20.61 35.98
CA ALA A 9 -15.97 -19.26 35.46
C ALA A 9 -14.63 -18.57 35.13
N VAL A 10 -13.59 -18.82 35.94
CA VAL A 10 -12.23 -18.30 35.70
C VAL A 10 -11.58 -19.00 34.51
N LEU A 11 -11.77 -20.31 34.33
CA LEU A 11 -11.28 -21.06 33.18
C LEU A 11 -11.98 -20.64 31.87
N LEU A 12 -13.29 -20.36 31.91
CA LEU A 12 -14.03 -19.84 30.76
C LEU A 12 -13.58 -18.42 30.38
N CYS A 13 -13.27 -17.56 31.37
CA CYS A 13 -12.68 -16.24 31.13
C CYS A 13 -11.26 -16.33 30.56
N LEU A 14 -10.42 -17.25 31.06
CA LEU A 14 -9.05 -17.44 30.55
C LEU A 14 -9.04 -17.98 29.11
N LEU A 15 -9.95 -18.89 28.76
CA LEU A 15 -10.11 -19.39 27.38
C LEU A 15 -10.71 -18.33 26.43
N ALA A 16 -11.63 -17.47 26.91
CA ALA A 16 -12.15 -16.36 26.13
C ALA A 16 -11.11 -15.25 25.88
N VAL A 17 -10.15 -15.06 26.81
CA VAL A 17 -9.06 -14.08 26.67
C VAL A 17 -8.02 -14.54 25.64
N THR A 18 -7.85 -15.84 25.40
CA THR A 18 -6.93 -16.34 24.35
C THR A 18 -7.50 -16.28 22.92
N CYS A 19 -8.79 -16.02 22.76
CA CYS A 19 -9.40 -15.80 21.44
C CYS A 19 -9.31 -14.33 20.97
N ALA A 20 -8.71 -13.45 21.79
CA ALA A 20 -8.58 -12.05 21.47
C ALA A 20 -7.38 -11.78 20.55
N ASN A 21 -7.69 -11.32 19.33
CA ASN A 21 -6.84 -10.55 18.44
C ASN A 21 -5.56 -11.22 17.90
N THR A 22 -5.73 -11.95 16.82
CA THR A 22 -4.81 -11.83 15.68
C THR A 22 -5.56 -11.18 14.53
N SER A 23 -5.76 -9.85 14.57
CA SER A 23 -6.12 -9.15 13.33
C SER A 23 -4.94 -9.31 12.39
N GLN A 24 -5.03 -10.26 11.44
CA GLN A 24 -3.99 -10.43 10.45
C GLN A 24 -3.84 -9.14 9.64
N ASP A 25 -2.63 -8.83 9.20
CA ASP A 25 -2.40 -7.70 8.31
C ASP A 25 -3.31 -7.84 7.08
N TRP A 26 -3.94 -6.74 6.66
CA TRP A 26 -4.96 -6.75 5.60
C TRP A 26 -4.49 -7.49 4.33
N TRP A 27 -3.22 -7.31 3.93
CA TRP A 27 -2.64 -7.89 2.72
C TRP A 27 -2.51 -9.42 2.76
N ARG A 28 -2.53 -10.05 3.95
CA ARG A 28 -2.47 -11.53 4.08
C ARG A 28 -3.75 -12.22 3.69
N THR A 29 -4.88 -11.50 3.77
CA THR A 29 -6.22 -12.05 3.56
C THR A 29 -6.98 -11.30 2.46
N SER A 30 -6.31 -10.44 1.70
CA SER A 30 -6.94 -9.60 0.68
C SER A 30 -6.96 -10.27 -0.68
N VAL A 31 -8.06 -10.06 -1.39
CA VAL A 31 -8.10 -10.25 -2.85
C VAL A 31 -7.60 -8.96 -3.50
N ILE A 32 -6.48 -9.04 -4.21
CA ILE A 32 -5.89 -7.90 -4.92
C ILE A 32 -6.24 -8.00 -6.41
N TYR A 33 -6.77 -6.91 -6.97
CA TYR A 33 -7.12 -6.79 -8.37
C TYR A 33 -6.19 -5.79 -9.05
N GLN A 34 -5.44 -6.26 -10.05
CA GLN A 34 -4.59 -5.38 -10.85
C GLN A 34 -5.42 -4.67 -11.92
N VAL A 35 -5.35 -3.34 -11.94
CA VAL A 35 -5.95 -2.49 -12.97
C VAL A 35 -4.85 -1.98 -13.87
N TYR A 36 -5.08 -2.10 -15.17
CA TYR A 36 -4.32 -1.40 -16.20
C TYR A 36 -5.11 -0.15 -16.62
N PRO A 37 -4.77 1.05 -16.13
CA PRO A 37 -5.64 2.24 -16.18
C PRO A 37 -6.14 2.56 -17.59
N ARG A 38 -5.22 2.56 -18.55
CA ARG A 38 -5.47 2.88 -19.97
C ARG A 38 -6.57 2.04 -20.62
N SER A 39 -6.86 0.84 -20.12
CA SER A 39 -7.83 -0.08 -20.74
C SER A 39 -8.99 -0.46 -19.82
N PHE A 40 -9.14 0.24 -18.69
CA PHE A 40 -10.16 -0.13 -17.70
C PHE A 40 -11.50 0.58 -17.95
N LYS A 41 -11.53 1.91 -17.92
CA LYS A 41 -12.74 2.71 -18.15
C LYS A 41 -12.38 4.13 -18.55
N ASP A 42 -12.82 4.53 -19.73
CA ASP A 42 -12.75 5.90 -20.29
C ASP A 42 -14.00 6.69 -19.87
N THR A 43 -13.83 7.93 -19.38
CA THR A 43 -14.91 8.83 -18.96
C THR A 43 -15.07 10.10 -19.81
N ASP A 44 -14.09 10.48 -20.63
CA ASP A 44 -14.13 11.70 -21.44
C ASP A 44 -14.30 11.43 -22.96
N GLY A 45 -14.24 10.17 -23.37
CA GLY A 45 -14.49 9.70 -24.73
C GLY A 45 -13.28 9.79 -25.65
N ASP A 46 -12.07 9.97 -25.12
CA ASP A 46 -10.84 10.03 -25.91
C ASP A 46 -10.30 8.63 -26.33
N GLY A 47 -10.89 7.55 -25.79
CA GLY A 47 -10.52 6.15 -26.05
C GLY A 47 -9.47 5.58 -25.09
N ILE A 48 -9.08 6.33 -24.06
CA ILE A 48 -8.11 5.95 -23.02
C ILE A 48 -8.82 5.90 -21.67
N GLY A 49 -8.58 4.83 -20.90
CA GLY A 49 -9.09 4.77 -19.54
C GLY A 49 -8.34 5.72 -18.61
N ASP A 50 -9.08 6.33 -17.68
CA ASP A 50 -8.62 7.42 -16.81
C ASP A 50 -8.93 7.15 -15.32
N LEU A 51 -8.43 8.02 -14.42
CA LEU A 51 -8.57 7.86 -12.98
C LEU A 51 -10.04 7.99 -12.51
N LYS A 52 -10.84 8.84 -13.15
CA LYS A 52 -12.27 8.98 -12.82
C LYS A 52 -13.03 7.72 -13.19
N GLY A 53 -12.67 7.08 -14.29
CA GLY A 53 -13.25 5.81 -14.71
C GLY A 53 -12.96 4.70 -13.72
N ILE A 54 -11.76 4.71 -13.11
CA ILE A 54 -11.43 3.79 -12.01
C ILE A 54 -12.27 4.12 -10.77
N GLU A 55 -12.39 5.41 -10.41
CA GLU A 55 -13.18 5.89 -9.28
C GLU A 55 -14.65 5.44 -9.38
N GLU A 56 -15.29 5.61 -10.54
CA GLU A 56 -16.67 5.19 -10.83
C GLU A 56 -16.89 3.68 -10.66
N LYS A 57 -15.82 2.87 -10.73
CA LYS A 57 -15.88 1.41 -10.67
C LYS A 57 -15.41 0.84 -9.33
N LEU A 58 -14.98 1.66 -8.38
CA LEU A 58 -14.58 1.15 -7.07
C LEU A 58 -15.73 0.45 -6.33
N ASP A 59 -16.97 0.93 -6.46
CA ASP A 59 -18.15 0.25 -5.92
C ASP A 59 -18.32 -1.16 -6.51
N TYR A 60 -18.10 -1.32 -7.82
CA TYR A 60 -18.12 -2.63 -8.48
C TYR A 60 -17.01 -3.55 -7.97
N LEU A 61 -15.78 -3.04 -7.86
CA LEU A 61 -14.65 -3.83 -7.35
C LEU A 61 -14.91 -4.30 -5.92
N LYS A 62 -15.51 -3.43 -5.10
CA LYS A 62 -15.95 -3.79 -3.75
C LYS A 62 -16.99 -4.91 -3.77
N ASP A 63 -18.01 -4.80 -4.62
CA ASP A 63 -19.12 -5.75 -4.69
C ASP A 63 -18.66 -7.16 -5.09
N ILE A 64 -17.64 -7.28 -5.94
CA ILE A 64 -17.04 -8.57 -6.30
C ILE A 64 -16.05 -9.10 -5.24
N GLY A 65 -15.88 -8.40 -4.11
CA GLY A 65 -15.08 -8.82 -2.97
C GLY A 65 -13.59 -8.45 -3.04
N VAL A 66 -13.19 -7.52 -3.91
CA VAL A 66 -11.80 -7.04 -3.98
C VAL A 66 -11.49 -6.12 -2.80
N ASN A 67 -10.38 -6.38 -2.11
CA ASN A 67 -9.96 -5.58 -0.95
C ASN A 67 -8.78 -4.64 -1.26
N GLY A 68 -8.03 -4.91 -2.34
CA GLY A 68 -6.95 -4.07 -2.80
C GLY A 68 -6.96 -3.93 -4.33
N VAL A 69 -6.71 -2.72 -4.82
CA VAL A 69 -6.57 -2.39 -6.23
C VAL A 69 -5.12 -2.02 -6.46
N TRP A 70 -4.44 -2.76 -7.33
CA TRP A 70 -3.08 -2.44 -7.75
C TRP A 70 -3.13 -1.74 -9.10
N LEU A 71 -2.74 -0.47 -9.14
CA LEU A 71 -2.67 0.31 -10.36
C LEU A 71 -1.30 0.11 -11.01
N SER A 72 -1.30 -0.27 -12.28
CA SER A 72 -0.12 -0.10 -13.14
C SER A 72 0.27 1.39 -13.21
N PRO A 73 1.49 1.75 -13.65
CA PRO A 73 1.99 3.12 -13.54
C PRO A 73 1.06 4.19 -14.13
N ILE A 74 0.77 5.22 -13.33
CA ILE A 74 -0.03 6.40 -13.70
C ILE A 74 0.82 7.69 -13.71
N PHE A 75 2.12 7.56 -13.44
CA PHE A 75 3.04 8.69 -13.40
C PHE A 75 3.29 9.25 -14.79
N ARG A 76 3.69 10.52 -14.84
CA ARG A 76 4.02 11.20 -16.09
C ARG A 76 5.08 10.44 -16.88
N SER A 77 4.79 10.11 -18.13
CA SER A 77 5.61 9.25 -18.98
C SER A 77 5.46 9.61 -20.47
N PRO A 78 6.51 9.51 -21.29
CA PRO A 78 6.41 9.61 -22.75
C PRO A 78 5.66 8.44 -23.41
N MET A 79 5.27 7.43 -22.63
CA MET A 79 4.51 6.26 -23.07
C MET A 79 5.25 5.37 -24.08
N ALA A 80 6.58 5.40 -24.09
CA ALA A 80 7.39 4.50 -24.92
C ALA A 80 7.25 3.03 -24.48
N ASP A 81 7.00 2.81 -23.19
CA ASP A 81 6.67 1.52 -22.58
C ASP A 81 5.38 1.64 -21.75
N PHE A 82 4.42 2.40 -22.28
CA PHE A 82 3.07 2.57 -21.72
C PHE A 82 3.02 2.86 -20.20
N GLY A 83 3.89 3.74 -19.71
CA GLY A 83 3.88 4.22 -18.32
C GLY A 83 5.06 3.74 -17.48
N TYR A 84 5.80 2.71 -17.90
CA TYR A 84 6.98 2.23 -17.17
C TYR A 84 8.23 3.09 -17.44
N ASP A 85 8.24 3.90 -18.51
CA ASP A 85 9.23 4.94 -18.79
C ASP A 85 8.86 6.26 -18.10
N ILE A 86 9.10 6.36 -16.79
CA ILE A 86 8.64 7.50 -15.96
C ILE A 86 9.53 8.73 -16.16
N ALA A 87 8.93 9.87 -16.56
CA ALA A 87 9.60 11.17 -16.70
C ALA A 87 9.43 12.09 -15.49
N ASN A 88 8.43 11.84 -14.63
CA ASN A 88 8.32 12.47 -13.31
C ASN A 88 7.59 11.53 -12.34
N PHE A 89 8.26 11.12 -11.26
CA PHE A 89 7.73 10.20 -10.24
C PHE A 89 6.69 10.83 -9.29
N THR A 90 6.50 12.15 -9.34
CA THR A 90 5.67 12.90 -8.37
C THR A 90 4.45 13.57 -8.99
N ASP A 91 4.19 13.30 -10.27
CA ASP A 91 3.10 13.90 -11.04
C ASP A 91 2.36 12.82 -11.82
N ILE A 92 1.05 13.02 -12.00
CA ILE A 92 0.18 12.11 -12.75
C ILE A 92 0.29 12.43 -14.24
N ASP A 93 0.26 11.41 -15.09
CA ASP A 93 0.23 11.64 -16.53
C ASP A 93 -1.10 12.29 -16.95
N PRO A 94 -1.09 13.39 -17.71
CA PRO A 94 -2.31 14.07 -18.15
C PRO A 94 -3.29 13.17 -18.91
N ILE A 95 -2.85 12.06 -19.53
CA ILE A 95 -3.77 11.12 -20.18
C ILE A 95 -4.68 10.38 -19.18
N PHE A 96 -4.28 10.30 -17.91
CA PHE A 96 -5.05 9.63 -16.86
C PHE A 96 -5.82 10.62 -15.98
N GLY A 97 -5.43 11.90 -15.99
CA GLY A 97 -6.08 12.96 -15.22
C GLY A 97 -5.08 13.85 -14.50
N THR A 98 -5.48 14.34 -13.32
CA THR A 98 -4.71 15.26 -12.49
C THR A 98 -4.41 14.67 -11.12
N MET A 99 -3.55 15.35 -10.35
CA MET A 99 -3.31 14.98 -8.95
C MET A 99 -4.57 15.09 -8.09
N ASP A 100 -5.48 16.03 -8.40
CA ASP A 100 -6.76 16.15 -7.71
C ASP A 100 -7.67 14.94 -7.97
N ASP A 101 -7.69 14.43 -9.21
CA ASP A 101 -8.44 13.22 -9.56
C ASP A 101 -7.88 11.98 -8.84
N PHE A 102 -6.55 11.92 -8.64
CA PHE A 102 -5.94 10.89 -7.83
C PHE A 102 -6.32 11.00 -6.35
N ASP A 103 -6.30 12.22 -5.79
CA ASP A 103 -6.73 12.45 -4.41
C ASP A 103 -8.21 12.06 -4.19
N ASP A 104 -9.08 12.34 -5.16
CA ASP A 104 -10.49 11.97 -5.11
C ASP A 104 -10.69 10.44 -5.21
N LEU A 105 -9.92 9.76 -6.06
CA LEU A 105 -9.87 8.30 -6.11
C LEU A 105 -9.50 7.69 -4.75
N ILE A 106 -8.45 8.21 -4.10
CA ILE A 106 -8.03 7.74 -2.76
C ILE A 106 -9.13 7.98 -1.72
N LYS A 107 -9.72 9.19 -1.71
CA LYS A 107 -10.83 9.52 -0.78
C LYS A 107 -12.00 8.56 -0.98
N LYS A 108 -12.40 8.28 -2.23
CA LYS A 108 -13.48 7.34 -2.54
C LYS A 108 -13.13 5.93 -2.05
N ALA A 109 -11.93 5.43 -2.32
CA ALA A 109 -11.49 4.12 -1.86
C ALA A 109 -11.55 3.98 -0.32
N ASP A 110 -11.16 5.03 0.39
CA ASP A 110 -11.23 5.10 1.86
C ASP A 110 -12.67 5.04 2.39
N THR A 111 -13.64 5.63 1.69
CA THR A 111 -15.07 5.54 2.09
C THR A 111 -15.66 4.14 1.93
N LEU A 112 -15.07 3.29 1.10
CA LEU A 112 -15.64 2.01 0.67
C LEU A 112 -15.33 0.82 1.60
N GLY A 113 -15.12 1.07 2.89
CA GLY A 113 -14.79 0.06 3.88
C GLY A 113 -15.61 -1.24 3.94
N TYR A 114 -14.92 -2.32 4.31
CA TYR A 114 -15.52 -3.61 4.66
C TYR A 114 -15.75 -3.70 6.18
N PRO A 115 -16.96 -4.04 6.64
CA PRO A 115 -17.17 -4.35 8.06
C PRO A 115 -16.41 -5.64 8.42
N LYS A 116 -15.84 -5.66 9.64
CA LYS A 116 -14.98 -6.72 10.22
C LYS A 116 -15.50 -8.18 10.17
N ASN A 117 -16.73 -8.42 9.71
CA ASN A 117 -17.40 -9.71 9.81
C ASN A 117 -17.58 -10.44 8.47
N PHE A 118 -16.95 -10.01 7.39
CA PHE A 118 -17.06 -10.70 6.09
C PHE A 118 -16.12 -11.91 6.00
N ILE A 119 -16.32 -12.90 6.87
CA ILE A 119 -15.78 -14.26 6.71
C ILE A 119 -16.84 -15.08 5.95
N LEU A 120 -16.63 -15.19 4.64
CA LEU A 120 -17.07 -16.21 3.68
C LEU A 120 -18.37 -17.04 3.95
N SER A 121 -19.36 -16.76 3.07
CA SER A 121 -20.24 -17.68 2.33
C SER A 121 -21.55 -18.22 2.96
N PRO A 122 -22.70 -18.22 2.23
CA PRO A 122 -24.02 -18.68 2.73
C PRO A 122 -24.13 -20.20 3.01
N ALA A 123 -23.10 -20.99 2.71
CA ALA A 123 -23.19 -22.45 2.72
C ALA A 123 -23.21 -23.10 4.12
N ILE A 124 -22.95 -22.35 5.20
CA ILE A 124 -22.85 -22.92 6.56
C ILE A 124 -24.13 -22.70 7.40
N LEU A 125 -25.06 -21.83 6.98
CA LEU A 125 -26.30 -21.59 7.74
C LEU A 125 -27.40 -22.66 7.53
N ALA A 126 -27.20 -23.62 6.63
CA ALA A 126 -28.20 -24.67 6.32
C ALA A 126 -28.13 -25.91 7.22
N ALA A 127 -27.30 -25.94 8.27
CA ALA A 127 -27.05 -27.17 9.05
C ALA A 127 -27.36 -27.07 10.55
N THR A 128 -28.19 -26.13 11.01
CA THR A 128 -28.68 -26.12 12.40
C THR A 128 -30.21 -26.29 12.43
N PRO A 129 -30.75 -27.38 12.99
CA PRO A 129 -32.19 -27.51 13.19
C PRO A 129 -32.69 -26.44 14.18
N PRO A 130 -33.92 -25.94 14.03
CA PRO A 130 -34.46 -24.91 14.92
C PRO A 130 -34.61 -25.44 16.35
N ALA A 131 -34.05 -24.71 17.32
CA ALA A 131 -34.27 -24.98 18.74
C ALA A 131 -35.73 -24.65 19.15
N PRO A 132 -36.32 -25.36 20.14
CA PRO A 132 -37.73 -25.21 20.47
C PRO A 132 -38.03 -23.85 21.13
N SER A 133 -39.19 -23.28 20.82
CA SER A 133 -39.71 -22.06 21.43
C SER A 133 -39.96 -22.23 22.93
N LEU A 134 -39.21 -21.51 23.77
CA LEU A 134 -39.55 -21.37 25.18
C LEU A 134 -40.64 -20.29 25.33
N ARG A 135 -41.82 -20.73 25.74
CA ARG A 135 -42.95 -19.89 26.14
C ARG A 135 -42.62 -19.08 27.40
N SER A 136 -43.21 -17.89 27.45
CA SER A 136 -43.17 -16.94 28.56
C SER A 136 -43.59 -17.54 29.90
N ALA A 137 -42.83 -17.24 30.95
CA ALA A 137 -43.35 -17.20 32.31
C ALA A 137 -42.75 -15.97 33.00
N ALA A 138 -43.49 -14.85 32.95
CA ALA A 138 -43.32 -13.77 33.88
C ALA A 138 -43.90 -14.22 35.22
N GLN A 139 -43.06 -14.31 36.26
CA GLN A 139 -43.52 -14.41 37.65
C GLN A 139 -42.79 -13.37 38.49
N SER A 140 -43.62 -12.58 39.15
CA SER A 140 -43.35 -11.40 39.96
C SER A 140 -42.58 -11.72 41.24
N CYS A 141 -41.70 -10.79 41.65
CA CYS A 141 -41.17 -10.72 43.01
C CYS A 141 -42.07 -9.81 43.87
N PRO A 142 -42.50 -10.22 45.09
CA PRO A 142 -43.08 -9.31 46.06
C PRO A 142 -41.99 -8.64 46.91
N ALA A 143 -42.22 -7.37 47.22
CA ALA A 143 -41.41 -6.56 48.13
C ALA A 143 -41.59 -7.01 49.59
N GLY A 144 -40.50 -6.98 50.39
CA GLY A 144 -40.62 -7.01 51.84
C GLY A 144 -39.39 -7.55 52.60
N THR A 145 -38.75 -6.63 53.34
CA THR A 145 -37.99 -6.85 54.60
C THR A 145 -36.60 -7.50 54.58
N SER A 146 -35.61 -6.61 54.56
CA SER A 146 -34.49 -6.48 55.51
C SER A 146 -33.80 -7.74 56.08
N ARG A 147 -32.51 -7.87 55.80
CA ARG A 147 -31.47 -7.92 56.85
C ARG A 147 -30.07 -7.60 56.30
N ARG A 148 -29.32 -6.83 57.10
CA ARG A 148 -27.98 -6.25 56.84
C ARG A 148 -26.85 -7.27 57.02
N CYS A 149 -25.70 -6.94 56.43
CA CYS A 149 -24.35 -7.48 56.69
C CYS A 149 -23.92 -7.40 58.16
N PRO A 150 -22.93 -8.21 58.55
CA PRO A 150 -21.61 -7.68 58.96
C PRO A 150 -20.44 -8.50 58.33
N ASP A 151 -19.38 -7.91 57.79
CA ASP A 151 -18.25 -7.14 58.35
C ASP A 151 -17.01 -7.99 58.73
N GLN A 152 -15.87 -7.54 58.17
CA GLN A 152 -14.46 -7.65 58.60
C GLN A 152 -13.68 -8.97 58.47
N LEU A 153 -12.55 -8.90 57.74
CA LEU A 153 -11.18 -8.87 58.30
C LEU A 153 -10.12 -8.57 57.21
N SER A 154 -9.18 -7.67 57.52
CA SER A 154 -7.85 -7.45 56.89
C SER A 154 -6.78 -7.76 57.97
N PRO A 155 -5.44 -7.60 57.78
CA PRO A 155 -4.62 -7.25 56.60
C PRO A 155 -3.30 -8.08 56.44
N LEU A 156 -2.54 -7.85 55.35
CA LEU A 156 -1.08 -7.53 55.30
C LEU A 156 -0.27 -8.16 54.15
N HIS A 157 0.66 -7.32 53.65
CA HIS A 157 1.74 -7.48 52.66
C HIS A 157 1.28 -7.38 51.19
N GLY A 158 1.69 -6.40 50.38
CA GLY A 158 2.85 -5.51 50.46
C GLY A 158 3.57 -5.55 49.11
N TYR A 159 3.10 -4.77 48.13
CA TYR A 159 3.86 -4.47 46.91
C TYR A 159 3.62 -3.02 46.48
N VAL A 160 4.61 -2.20 46.77
CA VAL A 160 4.93 -0.92 46.09
C VAL A 160 5.37 -1.31 44.67
N GLY A 161 4.94 -0.71 43.56
CA GLY A 161 4.32 0.57 43.32
C GLY A 161 5.07 1.21 42.14
N LEU A 162 4.52 1.11 40.92
CA LEU A 162 4.78 2.08 39.86
C LEU A 162 3.46 2.37 39.16
N GLN A 163 3.03 3.61 39.35
CA GLN A 163 1.74 4.17 38.98
C GLN A 163 1.58 4.26 37.45
N ARG A 164 0.38 3.91 36.97
CA ARG A 164 -0.12 4.39 35.69
C ARG A 164 -0.51 5.86 35.83
N PRO A 165 -0.14 6.75 34.90
CA PRO A 165 -0.94 7.94 34.66
C PRO A 165 -2.10 7.56 33.74
N SER A 166 -3.31 7.68 34.28
CA SER A 166 -4.53 7.89 33.51
C SER A 166 -4.55 9.31 32.94
N HIS A 167 -5.17 9.46 31.76
CA HIS A 167 -5.53 10.69 31.05
C HIS A 167 -4.42 11.50 30.34
N PHE A 168 -4.46 11.49 29.00
CA PHE A 168 -4.39 12.71 28.19
C PHE A 168 -5.37 12.62 27.00
N PRO A 169 -6.27 13.61 26.82
CA PRO A 169 -7.15 13.71 25.66
C PRO A 169 -6.47 14.48 24.52
N GLY A 170 -6.92 14.26 23.28
CA GLY A 170 -6.65 15.16 22.17
C GLY A 170 -5.68 14.61 21.13
N ALA A 171 -6.21 14.37 19.93
CA ALA A 171 -5.45 14.14 18.72
C ALA A 171 -4.44 15.28 18.51
N THR A 172 -3.15 14.96 18.54
CA THR A 172 -2.11 15.88 18.09
C THR A 172 -1.86 15.59 16.61
N LEU A 173 -2.34 16.49 15.75
CA LEU A 173 -1.94 16.55 14.34
C LEU A 173 -0.41 16.73 14.27
N TRP A 174 0.31 15.68 13.89
CA TRP A 174 1.66 15.84 13.36
C TRP A 174 1.55 16.17 11.87
N ARG A 175 1.60 17.47 11.54
CA ARG A 175 1.91 17.94 10.20
C ARG A 175 3.38 17.64 9.93
N CYS A 176 3.65 16.67 9.07
CA CYS A 176 4.92 16.62 8.31
C CYS A 176 4.62 17.18 6.92
N PRO A 177 5.36 18.21 6.46
CA PRO A 177 5.32 18.59 5.06
C PRO A 177 6.19 17.59 4.28
N ASN A 178 5.65 17.05 3.18
CA ASN A 178 6.37 16.31 2.13
C ASN A 178 6.83 14.89 2.47
N LYS A 179 5.87 13.95 2.59
CA LYS A 179 6.13 12.50 2.42
C LYS A 179 5.00 11.88 1.60
N ILE A 180 5.29 11.45 0.37
CA ILE A 180 4.29 10.86 -0.53
C ILE A 180 4.08 9.37 -0.25
N ILE A 181 4.99 8.66 0.42
CA ILE A 181 4.70 7.28 0.86
C ILE A 181 4.15 7.27 2.28
N ARG A 182 2.84 7.50 2.41
CA ARG A 182 2.05 6.98 3.54
C ARG A 182 1.15 5.85 3.03
N ALA A 183 1.55 4.61 3.29
CA ALA A 183 0.56 3.56 3.47
C ALA A 183 -0.26 3.91 4.73
N LEU A 184 -1.35 4.66 4.55
CA LEU A 184 -2.32 4.93 5.60
C LEU A 184 -2.99 3.60 5.97
N SER A 185 -2.50 2.96 7.02
CA SER A 185 -3.18 1.85 7.67
C SER A 185 -4.44 2.40 8.38
N VAL A 186 -5.56 2.50 7.65
CA VAL A 186 -6.88 2.83 8.20
C VAL A 186 -7.71 1.55 8.17
N PRO A 187 -8.06 0.88 9.27
CA PRO A 187 -8.35 -0.57 9.30
C PRO A 187 -9.45 -1.14 8.36
N GLU A 188 -10.22 -0.36 7.62
CA GLU A 188 -11.49 -0.79 7.03
C GLU A 188 -11.79 -0.01 5.72
N GLY A 189 -10.95 -0.08 4.67
CA GLY A 189 -11.12 0.64 3.39
C GLY A 189 -10.60 -0.18 2.21
N LEU A 190 -11.08 0.08 0.97
CA LEU A 190 -10.47 -0.49 -0.23
C LEU A 190 -9.06 0.08 -0.37
N ARG A 191 -8.04 -0.77 -0.52
CA ARG A 191 -6.66 -0.29 -0.61
C ARG A 191 -6.27 0.02 -2.03
N ILE A 192 -5.63 1.15 -2.25
CA ILE A 192 -4.94 1.43 -3.52
C ILE A 192 -3.45 1.16 -3.32
N ILE A 193 -2.88 0.34 -4.21
CA ILE A 193 -1.44 0.07 -4.32
C ILE A 193 -0.99 0.70 -5.64
N LEU A 194 0.06 1.49 -5.60
CA LEU A 194 0.70 2.01 -6.81
C LEU A 194 1.86 1.10 -7.20
N ASP A 195 1.96 0.81 -8.49
CA ASP A 195 3.20 0.27 -9.07
C ASP A 195 4.29 1.33 -9.00
N PHE A 196 5.48 0.94 -8.53
CA PHE A 196 6.64 1.81 -8.44
C PHE A 196 7.81 1.13 -9.15
N VAL A 197 8.41 1.85 -10.11
CA VAL A 197 9.48 1.34 -10.97
C VAL A 197 10.80 1.98 -10.53
N PRO A 198 11.57 1.35 -9.63
CA PRO A 198 12.80 1.96 -9.12
C PRO A 198 13.99 1.81 -10.07
N ASN A 199 13.98 0.84 -10.98
CA ASN A 199 15.18 0.42 -11.71
C ASN A 199 15.73 1.49 -12.68
N HIS A 200 14.84 2.20 -13.36
CA HIS A 200 15.15 3.15 -14.42
C HIS A 200 14.17 4.32 -14.41
N SER A 201 14.51 5.37 -15.14
CA SER A 201 13.57 6.45 -15.51
C SER A 201 13.49 6.54 -17.03
N SER A 202 12.63 7.43 -17.54
CA SER A 202 12.68 7.86 -18.93
C SER A 202 13.97 8.64 -19.24
N ASP A 203 14.43 8.57 -20.48
CA ASP A 203 15.44 9.49 -21.06
C ASP A 203 14.95 10.95 -21.15
N GLU A 204 13.65 11.18 -21.01
CA GLU A 204 13.08 12.52 -20.88
C GLU A 204 13.04 13.04 -19.44
N HIS A 205 13.40 12.22 -18.45
CA HIS A 205 13.46 12.62 -17.04
C HIS A 205 14.49 13.74 -16.82
N GLU A 206 14.20 14.69 -15.93
CA GLU A 206 15.07 15.83 -15.65
C GLU A 206 16.46 15.37 -15.18
N TRP A 207 16.51 14.34 -14.33
CA TRP A 207 17.76 13.73 -13.88
C TRP A 207 18.62 13.25 -15.05
N PHE A 208 18.06 12.56 -16.05
CA PHE A 208 18.83 12.06 -17.19
C PHE A 208 19.37 13.21 -18.04
N LYS A 209 18.53 14.22 -18.32
CA LYS A 209 18.92 15.44 -19.04
C LYS A 209 20.06 16.18 -18.34
N LYS A 210 20.02 16.30 -17.01
CA LYS A 210 21.10 16.91 -16.21
C LYS A 210 22.34 16.02 -16.14
N SER A 211 22.14 14.70 -16.06
CA SER A 211 23.22 13.72 -16.08
C SER A 211 23.98 13.80 -17.40
N ILE A 212 23.34 13.81 -18.58
CA ILE A 212 24.01 13.98 -19.89
C ILE A 212 25.01 15.16 -19.87
N LYS A 213 24.61 16.28 -19.24
CA LYS A 213 25.39 17.52 -19.14
C LYS A 213 26.40 17.56 -18.00
N LYS A 214 26.53 16.47 -17.22
CA LYS A 214 27.39 16.35 -16.04
C LYS A 214 27.14 17.47 -15.01
N ILE A 215 25.85 17.77 -14.77
CA ILE A 215 25.43 18.74 -13.76
C ILE A 215 25.31 18.03 -12.41
N ASP A 216 26.08 18.45 -11.43
CA ASP A 216 25.99 17.93 -10.06
C ASP A 216 24.66 18.33 -9.39
N PRO A 217 24.06 17.47 -8.56
CA PRO A 217 24.52 16.12 -8.17
C PRO A 217 24.22 14.99 -9.18
N PHE A 218 23.55 15.27 -10.28
CA PHE A 218 22.96 14.29 -11.20
C PHE A 218 23.98 13.56 -12.10
N THR A 219 25.24 14.00 -12.11
CA THR A 219 26.32 13.49 -12.96
C THR A 219 26.39 11.95 -12.95
N ASP A 220 26.23 11.33 -11.77
CA ASP A 220 26.35 9.88 -11.56
C ASP A 220 25.03 9.22 -11.12
N TYR A 221 23.89 9.82 -11.44
CA TYR A 221 22.55 9.23 -11.18
C TYR A 221 22.25 8.04 -12.11
N TYR A 222 22.98 7.93 -13.23
CA TYR A 222 22.86 6.84 -14.20
C TYR A 222 24.21 6.16 -14.38
N ILE A 223 24.18 4.96 -14.94
CA ILE A 223 25.39 4.16 -15.16
C ILE A 223 26.00 4.55 -16.51
N TRP A 224 27.12 5.26 -16.47
CA TRP A 224 27.87 5.70 -17.64
C TRP A 224 29.19 4.93 -17.80
N HIS A 225 29.61 4.72 -19.05
CA HIS A 225 30.91 4.12 -19.37
C HIS A 225 31.45 4.62 -20.72
N ASP A 226 32.77 4.78 -20.83
CA ASP A 226 33.42 5.23 -22.07
C ASP A 226 33.36 4.20 -23.23
N GLY A 227 32.91 2.97 -22.97
CA GLY A 227 33.06 1.84 -23.88
C GLY A 227 34.52 1.49 -24.18
N LYS A 228 34.74 0.94 -25.37
CA LYS A 228 36.04 0.60 -25.96
C LYS A 228 36.12 1.19 -27.36
N VAL A 229 37.33 1.37 -27.89
CA VAL A 229 37.55 1.77 -29.28
C VAL A 229 38.35 0.70 -29.99
N ASN A 230 37.90 0.29 -31.18
CA ASN A 230 38.66 -0.61 -32.03
C ASN A 230 39.88 0.13 -32.60
N ASN A 231 41.09 -0.34 -32.27
CA ASN A 231 42.34 0.31 -32.69
C ASN A 231 42.59 0.28 -34.21
N VAL A 232 41.86 -0.55 -34.96
CA VAL A 232 42.00 -0.69 -36.41
C VAL A 232 40.91 0.09 -37.14
N SER A 233 39.64 -0.11 -36.78
CA SER A 233 38.51 0.55 -37.46
C SER A 233 38.15 1.92 -36.88
N GLY A 234 38.62 2.25 -35.68
CA GLY A 234 38.18 3.45 -34.94
C GLY A 234 36.74 3.35 -34.41
N GLU A 235 36.09 2.20 -34.57
CA GLU A 235 34.70 1.99 -34.17
C GLU A 235 34.55 1.94 -32.65
N ARG A 236 33.51 2.59 -32.12
CA ARG A 236 33.16 2.53 -30.70
C ARG A 236 32.41 1.23 -30.41
N ILE A 237 32.85 0.53 -29.38
CA ILE A 237 32.30 -0.75 -28.96
C ILE A 237 31.77 -0.59 -27.52
N PRO A 238 30.58 -1.14 -27.18
CA PRO A 238 30.10 -1.20 -25.81
C PRO A 238 31.11 -1.78 -24.83
N PRO A 239 31.02 -1.46 -23.52
CA PRO A 239 31.99 -1.92 -22.52
C PRO A 239 32.00 -3.46 -22.37
N ASN A 240 30.86 -4.11 -22.55
CA ASN A 240 30.68 -5.55 -22.49
C ASN A 240 29.59 -6.03 -23.46
N ASN A 241 29.33 -7.33 -23.49
CA ASN A 241 28.35 -7.98 -24.37
C ASN A 241 26.97 -8.18 -23.72
N TRP A 242 26.61 -7.38 -22.70
CA TRP A 242 25.30 -7.48 -22.08
C TRP A 242 24.18 -7.12 -23.07
N LEU A 243 23.08 -7.86 -22.97
CA LEU A 243 21.92 -7.72 -23.85
C LEU A 243 20.74 -7.13 -23.07
N SER A 244 19.98 -6.27 -23.75
CA SER A 244 18.69 -5.79 -23.24
C SER A 244 17.67 -6.93 -23.25
N VAL A 245 16.72 -6.87 -22.31
CA VAL A 245 15.55 -7.77 -22.26
C VAL A 245 14.72 -7.67 -23.54
N PHE A 246 14.64 -6.49 -24.15
CA PHE A 246 13.89 -6.25 -25.39
C PHE A 246 14.69 -6.50 -26.68
N ARG A 247 15.85 -7.17 -26.56
CA ARG A 247 16.81 -7.53 -27.63
C ARG A 247 17.74 -6.37 -28.01
N GLY A 248 18.94 -6.72 -28.48
CA GLY A 248 20.01 -5.77 -28.80
C GLY A 248 20.98 -5.54 -27.62
N PRO A 249 22.03 -4.72 -27.82
CA PRO A 249 22.94 -4.34 -26.75
C PRO A 249 22.22 -3.63 -25.60
N ALA A 250 22.68 -3.80 -24.36
CA ALA A 250 22.19 -3.09 -23.18
C ALA A 250 22.88 -1.73 -22.95
N TRP A 251 23.60 -1.22 -23.95
CA TRP A 251 24.41 -0.02 -23.87
C TRP A 251 24.15 0.84 -25.09
N GLU A 252 23.75 2.08 -24.86
CA GLU A 252 23.47 3.06 -25.92
C GLU A 252 24.46 4.23 -25.84
N TRP A 253 24.99 4.67 -26.98
CA TRP A 253 25.95 5.77 -27.05
C TRP A 253 25.25 7.12 -27.02
N ASN A 254 25.53 7.94 -26.01
CA ASN A 254 25.06 9.32 -25.98
C ASN A 254 26.11 10.27 -26.58
N VAL A 255 25.76 10.91 -27.70
CA VAL A 255 26.67 11.79 -28.45
C VAL A 255 27.07 13.04 -27.66
N GLU A 256 26.13 13.65 -26.91
CA GLU A 256 26.38 14.88 -26.16
C GLU A 256 27.32 14.63 -24.98
N ARG A 257 27.08 13.57 -24.20
CA ARG A 257 27.93 13.20 -23.08
C ARG A 257 29.25 12.56 -23.51
N GLY A 258 29.26 11.92 -24.68
CA GLY A 258 30.41 11.18 -25.20
C GLY A 258 30.68 9.89 -24.44
N GLN A 259 29.63 9.21 -23.95
CA GLN A 259 29.72 7.96 -23.19
C GLN A 259 28.52 7.05 -23.51
N TYR A 260 28.67 5.76 -23.27
CA TYR A 260 27.55 4.81 -23.23
C TYR A 260 26.80 4.94 -21.90
N TYR A 261 25.47 4.86 -21.93
CA TYR A 261 24.66 4.60 -20.73
C TYR A 261 24.10 3.17 -20.77
N TYR A 262 23.91 2.59 -19.60
CA TYR A 262 23.29 1.28 -19.45
C TYR A 262 21.75 1.39 -19.49
N HIS A 263 21.10 0.45 -20.17
CA HIS A 263 19.66 0.25 -20.13
C HIS A 263 19.34 -1.25 -20.19
N GLN A 264 18.64 -1.77 -19.19
CA GLN A 264 18.24 -3.17 -19.12
C GLN A 264 17.06 -3.47 -20.05
N PHE A 265 16.17 -2.49 -20.22
CA PHE A 265 14.95 -2.58 -21.03
C PHE A 265 15.10 -1.75 -22.31
N ALA A 266 14.17 -0.85 -22.61
CA ALA A 266 14.24 -0.01 -23.80
C ALA A 266 15.39 1.01 -23.73
N VAL A 267 15.85 1.46 -24.89
CA VAL A 267 16.86 2.53 -24.98
C VAL A 267 16.38 3.82 -24.29
N LYS A 268 15.07 4.05 -24.27
CA LYS A 268 14.41 5.17 -23.57
C LYS A 268 14.26 4.98 -22.05
N GLN A 269 14.77 3.88 -21.50
CA GLN A 269 14.71 3.53 -20.08
C GLN A 269 16.13 3.40 -19.50
N PRO A 270 16.91 4.50 -19.42
CA PRO A 270 18.24 4.48 -18.81
C PRO A 270 18.18 4.07 -17.33
N ASP A 271 19.06 3.15 -16.94
CA ASP A 271 19.11 2.56 -15.60
C ASP A 271 19.73 3.51 -14.57
N LEU A 272 19.09 3.59 -13.41
CA LEU A 272 19.52 4.38 -12.27
C LEU A 272 20.68 3.70 -11.53
N ASN A 273 21.63 4.50 -11.08
CA ASN A 273 22.82 4.01 -10.38
C ASN A 273 22.61 3.93 -8.86
N PHE A 274 22.05 2.84 -8.36
CA PHE A 274 21.81 2.61 -6.93
C PHE A 274 23.09 2.49 -6.05
N ARG A 275 24.29 2.60 -6.64
CA ARG A 275 25.53 2.75 -5.86
C ARG A 275 25.77 4.21 -5.43
N ASN A 276 25.05 5.16 -6.03
CA ASN A 276 25.10 6.56 -5.63
C ASN A 276 24.17 6.79 -4.42
N PRO A 277 24.72 7.16 -3.24
CA PRO A 277 23.91 7.33 -2.03
C PRO A 277 22.90 8.48 -2.13
N GLN A 278 23.19 9.54 -2.91
CA GLN A 278 22.28 10.67 -3.07
C GLN A 278 21.02 10.26 -3.83
N LEU A 279 21.19 9.49 -4.92
CA LEU A 279 20.07 8.89 -5.64
C LEU A 279 19.26 7.96 -4.73
N VAL A 280 19.93 7.12 -3.94
CA VAL A 280 19.25 6.22 -2.98
C VAL A 280 18.41 7.01 -1.98
N ASP A 281 18.90 8.17 -1.50
CA ASP A 281 18.15 9.00 -0.57
C ASP A 281 16.98 9.73 -1.25
N GLU A 282 17.13 10.20 -2.50
CA GLU A 282 16.01 10.76 -3.27
C GLU A 282 14.91 9.72 -3.53
N MET A 283 15.27 8.49 -3.91
CA MET A 283 14.33 7.41 -4.16
C MET A 283 13.55 6.96 -2.91
N LYS A 284 14.05 7.24 -1.70
CA LYS A 284 13.31 6.99 -0.44
C LYS A 284 12.31 8.10 -0.10
N VAL A 285 12.46 9.27 -0.72
CA VAL A 285 11.62 10.46 -0.45
C VAL A 285 10.41 10.52 -1.37
N ILE A 286 10.58 10.08 -2.62
CA ILE A 286 9.48 9.75 -3.54
C ILE A 286 8.53 8.78 -2.83
#